data_AF-A0ABC8TBY4-F1
#
_entry.id   AF-A0ABC8TBY4-F1
#
_cell.length_a   1.000
_cell.length_b   1.000
_cell.length_c   1.000
_cell.angle_alpha   90.00
_cell.angle_beta   90.00
_cell.angle_gamma   90.00
#
_symmetry.space_group_name_H-M   'P 1'
#
loop_
_entity.id
_entity.type
_entity.pdbx_description
1 polymer ?
#
loop_
_entity_poly.entity_id
_entity_poly.type
_entity_poly.pdbx_seq_one_letter_code
_entity_poly.pdbx_strand_id
1 'polypeptide(L)'
;MGLQQSKEESLYKQVNHGDIEGIKALHSQGAGLEWTDREGKTPLIAACMTPELNNVAKTLIELGANVNAYSRGMYMGRVTLLKNILSGF
;
A
#
# COMPACT_ATOMS: atom_id res chain seq x y z
N MET A 1 21.53 12.08 -2.59
CA MET A 1 20.13 11.69 -2.87
C MET A 1 20.15 10.18 -3.13
N GLY A 2 19.74 9.32 -2.20
CA GLY A 2 19.84 7.87 -2.47
C GLY A 2 19.53 6.86 -1.35
N LEU A 3 19.00 7.26 -0.19
CA LEU A 3 18.74 6.32 0.91
C LEU A 3 17.26 6.05 1.22
N GLN A 4 16.33 6.82 0.65
CA GLN A 4 14.91 6.68 0.96
C GLN A 4 14.28 5.48 0.25
N GLN A 5 14.59 5.29 -1.04
CA GLN A 5 13.99 4.25 -1.88
C GLN A 5 14.11 2.83 -1.31
N SER A 6 15.20 2.50 -0.59
CA SER A 6 15.40 1.14 -0.08
C SER A 6 14.37 0.74 0.99
N LYS A 7 13.99 1.67 1.87
CA LYS A 7 13.03 1.38 2.97
C LYS A 7 11.61 1.29 2.44
N GLU A 8 11.25 2.21 1.56
CA GLU A 8 9.93 2.30 0.94
C GLU A 8 9.67 1.13 -0.02
N GLU A 9 10.67 0.77 -0.85
CA GLU A 9 10.62 -0.44 -1.68
C GLU A 9 10.56 -1.71 -0.82
N SER A 10 11.30 -1.76 0.30
CA SER A 10 11.23 -2.90 1.22
C SER A 10 9.85 -3.03 1.85
N LEU A 11 9.21 -1.91 2.22
CA LEU A 11 7.84 -1.89 2.73
C LEU A 11 6.88 -2.42 1.66
N TYR A 12 7.03 -1.99 0.41
CA TYR A 12 6.23 -2.51 -0.70
C TYR A 12 6.41 -4.04 -0.88
N LYS A 13 7.62 -4.56 -0.73
CA LYS A 13 7.89 -6.01 -0.77
C LYS A 13 7.24 -6.76 0.39
N GLN A 14 7.22 -6.19 1.59
CA GLN A 14 6.55 -6.77 2.76
C GLN A 14 5.04 -6.78 2.61
N VAL A 15 4.47 -5.74 1.99
CA VAL A 15 3.06 -5.72 1.63
C VAL A 15 2.70 -6.88 0.71
N ASN A 16 3.49 -7.12 -0.34
CA ASN A 16 3.27 -8.27 -1.22
C ASN A 16 3.44 -9.63 -0.52
N HIS A 17 4.26 -9.69 0.54
CA HIS A 17 4.45 -10.90 1.34
C HIS A 17 3.38 -11.13 2.40
N GLY A 18 2.53 -10.14 2.73
CA GLY A 18 1.62 -10.27 3.87
C GLY A 18 2.25 -9.94 5.22
N ASP A 19 3.47 -9.38 5.25
CA ASP A 19 4.25 -9.22 6.48
C ASP A 19 3.89 -7.92 7.22
N ILE A 20 2.82 -7.99 8.01
CA ILE A 20 2.26 -6.86 8.77
C ILE A 20 3.27 -6.28 9.77
N GLU A 21 4.01 -7.15 10.46
CA GLU A 21 4.99 -6.76 11.48
C GLU A 21 6.12 -5.94 10.86
N GLY A 22 6.65 -6.40 9.73
CA GLY A 22 7.64 -5.68 8.97
C GLY A 22 7.17 -4.33 8.47
N ILE A 23 5.94 -4.25 7.94
CA ILE A 23 5.36 -2.98 7.48
C ILE A 23 5.32 -1.96 8.62
N LYS A 24 4.87 -2.38 9.81
CA LYS A 24 4.85 -1.52 11.01
C LYS A 24 6.26 -1.11 11.43
N ALA A 25 7.22 -2.03 11.41
CA ALA A 25 8.60 -1.76 11.77
C ALA A 25 9.26 -0.76 10.80
N LEU A 26 9.05 -0.90 9.49
CA LEU A 26 9.57 0.02 8.48
C LEU A 26 8.90 1.38 8.56
N HIS A 27 7.58 1.41 8.77
CA HIS A 27 6.86 2.66 8.96
C HIS A 27 7.36 3.43 10.19
N SER A 28 7.60 2.73 11.31
CA SER A 28 8.21 3.29 12.52
C SER A 28 9.62 3.85 12.26
N GLN A 29 10.36 3.26 11.31
CA GLN A 29 11.66 3.76 10.84
C GLN A 29 11.57 4.93 9.83
N GLY A 30 10.37 5.48 9.62
CA GLY A 30 10.10 6.59 8.71
C GLY A 30 9.91 6.20 7.25
N ALA A 31 9.57 4.93 6.96
CA ALA A 31 9.23 4.52 5.59
C ALA A 31 7.89 5.12 5.15
N GLY A 32 7.88 5.71 3.97
CA GLY A 32 6.67 6.24 3.34
C GLY A 32 5.73 5.13 2.87
N LEU A 33 4.43 5.31 3.12
CA LEU A 33 3.37 4.40 2.67
C LEU A 33 2.86 4.72 1.26
N GLU A 34 3.33 5.81 0.66
CA GLU A 34 2.88 6.32 -0.65
C GLU A 34 3.86 5.99 -1.78
N TRP A 35 4.86 5.12 -1.52
CA TRP A 35 5.81 4.71 -2.55
C TRP A 35 5.11 3.95 -3.66
N THR A 36 5.46 4.27 -4.90
CA THR A 36 4.87 3.64 -6.08
C THR A 36 5.91 2.82 -6.80
N ASP A 37 5.51 1.61 -7.22
CA ASP A 37 6.34 0.81 -8.12
C ASP A 37 6.41 1.45 -9.52
N ARG A 38 7.24 0.90 -10.41
CA ARG A 38 7.34 1.29 -11.83
C ARG A 38 5.99 1.36 -12.56
N GLU A 39 5.00 0.59 -12.11
CA GLU A 39 3.62 0.65 -12.63
C GLU A 39 2.75 1.76 -11.99
N GLY A 40 3.29 2.57 -11.09
CA GLY A 40 2.56 3.60 -10.35
C GLY A 40 1.69 3.06 -9.20
N LYS A 41 1.78 1.76 -8.88
CA LYS A 41 0.97 1.11 -7.84
C LYS A 41 1.53 1.42 -6.45
N THR A 42 0.70 1.99 -5.56
CA THR A 42 1.04 2.14 -4.15
C THR A 42 0.93 0.81 -3.40
N PRO A 43 1.52 0.68 -2.20
CA PRO A 43 1.45 -0.56 -1.44
C PRO A 43 -0.01 -0.90 -1.09
N LEU A 44 -0.83 0.12 -0.80
CA LEU A 44 -2.26 -0.05 -0.56
C LEU A 44 -2.99 -0.64 -1.78
N ILE A 45 -2.67 -0.17 -2.99
CA ILE A 45 -3.25 -0.72 -4.22
C ILE A 45 -2.82 -2.18 -4.40
N ALA A 46 -1.54 -2.51 -4.19
CA ALA A 46 -1.06 -3.88 -4.28
C ALA A 46 -1.76 -4.82 -3.29
N ALA A 47 -1.91 -4.41 -2.03
CA ALA A 47 -2.64 -5.17 -1.01
C ALA A 47 -4.13 -5.34 -1.37
N CYS A 48 -4.76 -4.31 -1.93
CA CYS A 48 -6.15 -4.36 -2.35
C CYS A 48 -6.36 -5.31 -3.55
N MET A 49 -5.41 -5.40 -4.48
CA MET A 49 -5.50 -6.29 -5.65
C MET A 49 -5.44 -7.78 -5.29
N THR A 50 -4.95 -8.10 -4.09
CA THR A 50 -4.80 -9.48 -3.62
C THR A 50 -5.76 -9.73 -2.45
N PRO A 51 -6.78 -10.61 -2.60
CA PRO A 51 -7.79 -10.81 -1.56
C PRO A 51 -7.21 -11.32 -0.24
N GLU A 52 -6.11 -12.07 -0.28
CA GLU A 52 -5.39 -12.59 0.89
C GLU A 52 -4.71 -11.49 1.72
N LEU A 53 -4.44 -10.33 1.10
CA LEU A 53 -3.77 -9.18 1.72
C LEU A 53 -4.76 -8.15 2.28
N ASN A 54 -6.04 -8.50 2.44
CA ASN A 54 -7.05 -7.59 2.99
C ASN A 54 -6.66 -7.08 4.40
N ASN A 55 -6.13 -7.96 5.26
CA ASN A 55 -5.61 -7.56 6.56
C ASN A 55 -4.42 -6.57 6.47
N VAL A 56 -3.59 -6.70 5.44
CA VAL A 56 -2.49 -5.77 5.17
C VAL A 56 -3.04 -4.43 4.69
N ALA A 57 -4.00 -4.43 3.77
CA ALA A 57 -4.67 -3.22 3.32
C ALA A 57 -5.28 -2.47 4.51
N LYS A 58 -5.95 -3.19 5.42
CA LYS A 58 -6.49 -2.61 6.65
C LYS A 58 -5.39 -2.00 7.53
N THR A 59 -4.29 -2.72 7.74
CA THR A 59 -3.15 -2.18 8.50
C THR A 59 -2.58 -0.93 7.86
N LEU A 60 -2.39 -0.90 6.54
CA LEU A 60 -1.88 0.27 5.84
C LEU A 60 -2.80 1.48 6.05
N ILE A 61 -4.12 1.28 5.99
CA ILE A 61 -5.12 2.32 6.28
C ILE A 61 -5.01 2.80 7.73
N GLU A 62 -4.86 1.88 8.69
CA GLU A 62 -4.67 2.21 10.11
C GLU A 62 -3.36 2.99 10.36
N LEU A 63 -2.32 2.73 9.57
CA LEU A 63 -1.06 3.48 9.59
C LEU A 63 -1.16 4.84 8.88
N GLY A 64 -2.33 5.20 8.35
CA GLY A 64 -2.55 6.48 7.67
C GLY A 64 -2.15 6.48 6.19
N ALA A 65 -2.07 5.32 5.55
CA ALA A 65 -1.88 5.24 4.11
C ALA A 65 -3.02 5.97 3.39
N ASN A 66 -2.65 6.72 2.35
CA ASN A 66 -3.60 7.48 1.57
C ASN A 66 -4.52 6.55 0.77
N VAL A 67 -5.75 6.39 1.26
CA VAL A 67 -6.82 5.66 0.56
C VAL A 67 -7.21 6.28 -0.77
N ASN A 68 -6.91 7.57 -0.99
CA ASN A 68 -7.18 8.23 -2.26
C ASN A 68 -5.99 8.20 -3.21
N ALA A 69 -4.93 7.46 -2.89
CA ALA A 69 -3.77 7.35 -3.76
C ALA A 69 -4.17 6.73 -5.11
N TYR A 70 -4.07 7.53 -6.17
CA TYR A 70 -4.38 7.13 -7.53
C TYR A 70 -3.08 6.64 -8.20
N SER A 71 -3.05 5.40 -8.66
CA SER A 71 -2.02 5.00 -9.62
C SER A 71 -2.33 5.66 -10.95
N ARG A 72 -1.41 6.53 -11.40
CA ARG A 72 -1.55 7.31 -12.65
C ARG A 72 -1.64 6.42 -13.91
N GLY A 73 -1.30 5.13 -13.81
CA GLY A 73 -1.33 4.16 -14.91
C GLY A 73 -2.52 3.20 -14.93
N MET A 74 -3.32 3.13 -13.86
CA MET A 74 -4.54 2.31 -13.88
C MET A 74 -5.67 3.14 -14.51
N TYR A 75 -6.07 2.76 -15.72
CA TYR A 75 -7.25 3.23 -16.46
C TYR A 75 -8.58 2.82 -15.79
N MET A 76 -8.63 2.81 -14.46
CA MET A 76 -9.85 2.69 -13.68
C MET A 76 -10.05 3.99 -12.91
N GLY A 77 -10.73 4.93 -13.58
CA GLY A 77 -11.22 6.15 -12.96
C GLY A 77 -11.98 5.81 -11.68
N ARG A 78 -11.49 6.34 -10.56
CA ARG A 78 -12.07 6.22 -9.21
C ARG A 78 -12.07 4.78 -8.69
N VAL A 79 -10.97 4.36 -8.06
CA VAL A 79 -10.96 3.61 -6.79
C VAL A 79 -12.20 2.72 -6.58
N THR A 80 -12.45 1.80 -7.50
CA THR A 80 -13.62 0.91 -7.40
C THR A 80 -13.35 -0.17 -6.34
N LEU A 81 -12.07 -0.45 -6.05
CA LEU A 81 -11.67 -1.42 -5.04
C LEU A 81 -11.82 -0.95 -3.60
N LEU A 82 -11.46 0.29 -3.25
CA LEU A 82 -11.66 0.76 -1.86
C LEU A 82 -13.13 1.02 -1.54
N LYS A 83 -13.96 1.35 -2.52
CA LYS A 83 -15.41 1.34 -2.31
C LYS A 83 -15.89 -0.05 -1.89
N ASN A 84 -15.35 -1.12 -2.47
CA ASN A 84 -15.74 -2.49 -2.14
C ASN A 84 -15.26 -2.94 -0.75
N ILE A 85 -14.06 -2.52 -0.33
CA ILE A 85 -13.53 -2.75 1.03
C ILE A 85 -14.34 -1.95 2.07
N LEU A 86 -14.77 -0.73 1.74
CA LEU A 86 -15.55 0.14 2.63
C LEU A 86 -17.07 -0.11 2.59
N SER A 87 -17.62 -0.69 1.52
CA SER A 87 -19.05 -1.02 1.39
C SER A 87 -19.43 -2.37 2.02
N GLY A 88 -18.45 -3.10 2.55
CA GLY A 88 -18.65 -4.33 3.31
C GLY A 88 -18.57 -4.14 4.84
N PHE A 89 -18.50 -2.90 5.32
CA PHE A 89 -18.59 -2.51 6.73
C PHE A 89 -19.95 -1.88 7.05
#